data_AF-A0A9J6D6W6-F1
#
_entry.id   AF-A0A9J6D6W6-F1
#
_cell.length_a   1.000
_cell.length_b   1.000
_cell.length_c   1.000
_cell.angle_alpha   90.00
_cell.angle_beta   90.00
_cell.angle_gamma   90.00
#
_symmetry.space_group_name_H-M   'P 1'
#
loop_
_entity.id
_entity.type
_entity.pdbx_description
1 polymer ?
#
loop_
_entity_poly.entity_id
_entity_poly.type
_entity_poly.pdbx_seq_one_letter_code
_entity_poly.pdbx_strand_id
1 'polypeptide(L)'
;MVHYIAYTRFKSTLENVAIRNIIDDLKHELMTALAKTSWLDISTKSQLLKRLTETQIHAFFPHWMSNTQVVREFFTDLPHVIAGHALDSYQAIREHTFRTSLIDHFDKNDLWKGSVFDTQCSVDRESGNAYFPVALVNVTGRATQFFLLFQIPRIGSRLLQCLISTLLQGSVSIGGSAGSEDNGVAWWSPTSRQSYQARKQCFSSQRPQVCDSTGNIGDAVARHRQQALLKEIAEAAAVAPVLKLYKMYIMSRSRHRTDYRFENAEGISTNQLFYVYHALSLCQPQNFMEPSLISTASSTGLCTQPARRRVNSALMNDPEFEKVFGCSPGTNMNPAVKCSFY
;
A
#
# COMPACT_ATOMS: atom_id res chain seq x y z
N MET A 1 -1.02 -14.66 -20.00
CA MET A 1 -1.65 -15.94 -19.58
C MET A 1 -1.92 -16.02 -18.09
N VAL A 2 -0.89 -15.88 -17.25
CA VAL A 2 -0.98 -15.98 -15.77
C VAL A 2 -2.02 -15.03 -15.15
N HIS A 3 -2.08 -13.76 -15.60
CA HIS A 3 -3.09 -12.81 -15.14
C HIS A 3 -4.53 -13.21 -15.50
N TYR A 4 -4.75 -13.81 -16.68
CA TYR A 4 -6.08 -14.22 -17.14
C TYR A 4 -6.58 -15.47 -16.39
N ILE A 5 -5.68 -16.41 -16.08
CA ILE A 5 -6.00 -17.54 -15.20
C ILE A 5 -6.41 -17.02 -13.81
N ALA A 6 -5.67 -16.05 -13.27
CA ALA A 6 -6.02 -15.42 -12.00
C ALA A 6 -7.40 -14.74 -12.06
N TYR A 7 -7.66 -13.97 -13.13
CA TYR A 7 -8.95 -13.32 -13.36
C TYR A 7 -10.08 -14.35 -13.38
N THR A 8 -10.00 -15.39 -14.21
CA THR A 8 -11.04 -16.43 -14.29
C THR A 8 -11.24 -17.17 -12.96
N ARG A 9 -10.18 -17.38 -12.18
CA ARG A 9 -10.24 -18.03 -10.87
C ARG A 9 -10.91 -17.17 -9.81
N PHE A 10 -10.65 -15.86 -9.77
CA PHE A 10 -11.05 -14.99 -8.67
C PHE A 10 -12.19 -14.02 -8.99
N LYS A 11 -12.56 -13.84 -10.27
CA LYS A 11 -13.58 -12.86 -10.69
C LYS A 11 -14.89 -12.99 -9.92
N SER A 12 -15.40 -14.20 -9.72
CA SER A 12 -16.67 -14.41 -9.01
C SER A 12 -16.61 -13.99 -7.53
N THR A 13 -15.43 -14.05 -6.91
CA THR A 13 -15.23 -13.61 -5.51
C THR A 13 -15.15 -12.09 -5.43
N LEU A 14 -14.53 -11.45 -6.43
CA LEU A 14 -14.31 -10.00 -6.44
C LEU A 14 -15.48 -9.21 -7.04
N GLU A 15 -16.27 -9.81 -7.94
CA GLU A 15 -17.46 -9.21 -8.56
C GLU A 15 -18.68 -9.28 -7.63
N ASN A 16 -18.80 -10.34 -6.81
CA ASN A 16 -19.93 -10.50 -5.88
C ASN A 16 -19.80 -9.70 -4.58
N VAL A 17 -18.70 -8.98 -4.39
CA VAL A 17 -18.43 -8.23 -3.17
C VAL A 17 -18.15 -6.79 -3.55
N ALA A 18 -18.75 -5.85 -2.82
CA ALA A 18 -18.55 -4.40 -2.94
C ALA A 18 -17.11 -3.94 -2.61
N ILE A 19 -16.08 -4.74 -2.93
CA ILE A 19 -14.66 -4.44 -2.72
C ILE A 19 -14.25 -3.25 -3.59
N ARG A 20 -14.80 -3.13 -4.82
CA ARG A 20 -14.57 -1.94 -5.64
C ARG A 20 -15.04 -0.67 -4.93
N ASN A 21 -16.24 -0.69 -4.34
CA ASN A 21 -16.76 0.44 -3.56
C ASN A 21 -15.86 0.78 -2.38
N ILE A 22 -15.27 -0.22 -1.72
CA ILE A 22 -14.34 0.02 -0.60
C ILE A 22 -13.08 0.75 -1.05
N ILE A 23 -12.54 0.48 -2.23
CA ILE A 23 -11.35 1.18 -2.73
C ILE A 23 -11.64 2.68 -2.90
N ASP A 24 -12.81 3.01 -3.45
CA ASP A 24 -13.25 4.39 -3.62
C ASP A 24 -13.57 5.05 -2.27
N ASP A 25 -14.27 4.34 -1.37
CA ASP A 25 -14.56 4.82 -0.01
C ASP A 25 -13.28 5.09 0.78
N LEU A 26 -12.28 4.22 0.66
CA LEU A 26 -10.95 4.37 1.26
C LEU A 26 -10.22 5.61 0.73
N LYS A 27 -10.24 5.82 -0.59
CA LYS A 27 -9.69 7.01 -1.24
C LYS A 27 -10.40 8.27 -0.75
N HIS A 28 -11.73 8.23 -0.62
CA HIS A 28 -12.53 9.33 -0.10
C HIS A 28 -12.22 9.66 1.37
N GLU A 29 -12.06 8.64 2.21
CA GLU A 29 -11.68 8.80 3.61
C GLU A 29 -10.27 9.38 3.76
N LEU A 30 -9.33 9.00 2.89
CA LEU A 30 -8.00 9.64 2.82
C LEU A 30 -8.11 11.14 2.50
N MET A 31 -8.88 11.48 1.46
CA MET A 31 -9.08 12.87 1.06
C MET A 31 -9.70 13.70 2.20
N THR A 32 -10.70 13.14 2.87
CA THR A 32 -11.34 13.76 4.04
C THR A 32 -10.35 13.99 5.18
N ALA A 33 -9.49 13.01 5.47
CA ALA A 33 -8.49 13.12 6.51
C ALA A 33 -7.45 14.20 6.18
N LEU A 34 -6.94 14.25 4.94
CA LEU A 34 -5.98 15.26 4.47
C LEU A 34 -6.56 16.68 4.46
N ALA A 35 -7.83 16.84 4.12
CA ALA A 35 -8.50 18.14 4.16
C ALA A 35 -8.52 18.73 5.58
N LYS A 36 -8.73 17.88 6.59
CA LYS A 36 -8.83 18.26 8.01
C LYS A 36 -7.48 18.45 8.71
N THR A 37 -6.41 17.89 8.15
CA THR A 37 -5.05 17.99 8.71
C THR A 37 -4.64 19.43 9.00
N SER A 38 -4.12 19.73 10.18
CA SER A 38 -3.79 21.13 10.57
C SER A 38 -2.45 21.64 10.05
N TRP A 39 -1.51 20.74 9.74
CA TRP A 39 -0.11 21.11 9.48
C TRP A 39 0.25 21.33 8.00
N LEU A 40 -0.68 21.03 7.11
CA LEU A 40 -0.56 21.34 5.69
C LEU A 40 -1.25 22.67 5.42
N ASP A 41 -0.57 23.56 4.70
CA ASP A 41 -1.20 24.79 4.23
C ASP A 41 -2.21 24.54 3.10
N ILE A 42 -3.03 25.56 2.81
CA ILE A 42 -4.14 25.47 1.84
C ILE A 42 -3.62 25.10 0.45
N SER A 43 -2.49 25.67 0.02
CA SER A 43 -1.89 25.39 -1.29
C SER A 43 -1.48 23.92 -1.42
N THR A 44 -0.75 23.39 -0.43
CA THR A 44 -0.28 22.00 -0.46
C THR A 44 -1.45 21.03 -0.34
N LYS A 45 -2.45 21.31 0.50
CA LYS A 45 -3.68 20.52 0.58
C LYS A 45 -4.41 20.45 -0.76
N SER A 46 -4.60 21.58 -1.42
CA SER A 46 -5.26 21.65 -2.73
C SER A 46 -4.56 20.77 -3.76
N GLN A 47 -3.23 20.84 -3.82
CA GLN A 47 -2.44 20.01 -4.73
C GLN A 47 -2.52 18.51 -4.40
N LEU A 48 -2.46 18.15 -3.11
CA LEU A 48 -2.62 16.76 -2.66
C LEU A 48 -3.99 16.18 -3.03
N LEU A 49 -5.06 16.94 -2.77
CA LEU A 49 -6.42 16.53 -3.08
C LEU A 49 -6.65 16.44 -4.58
N LYS A 50 -6.12 17.38 -5.38
CA LYS A 50 -6.18 17.32 -6.84
C LYS A 50 -5.52 16.05 -7.37
N ARG A 51 -4.28 15.77 -6.94
CA ARG A 51 -3.55 14.55 -7.33
C ARG A 51 -4.30 13.28 -6.94
N LEU A 52 -4.85 13.22 -5.73
CA LEU A 52 -5.68 12.09 -5.32
C LEU A 52 -6.89 11.94 -6.24
N THR A 53 -7.65 13.01 -6.49
CA THR A 53 -8.82 12.98 -7.39
C THR A 53 -8.44 12.39 -8.77
N GLU A 54 -7.36 12.87 -9.36
CA GLU A 54 -6.86 12.45 -10.68
C GLU A 54 -6.28 11.02 -10.70
N THR A 55 -5.81 10.51 -9.55
CA THR A 55 -5.23 9.16 -9.46
C THR A 55 -6.28 8.08 -9.74
N GLN A 56 -6.14 7.34 -10.84
CA GLN A 56 -6.93 6.14 -11.07
C GLN A 56 -6.36 4.96 -10.30
N ILE A 57 -7.23 4.13 -9.70
CA ILE A 57 -6.82 2.92 -8.98
C ILE A 57 -7.28 1.71 -9.80
N HIS A 58 -6.33 1.06 -10.49
CA HIS A 58 -6.58 -0.19 -11.19
C HIS A 58 -6.53 -1.34 -10.19
N ALA A 59 -7.71 -1.89 -9.87
CA ALA A 59 -7.85 -2.90 -8.85
C ALA A 59 -7.95 -4.32 -9.44
N PHE A 60 -7.17 -5.23 -8.85
CA PHE A 60 -7.14 -6.67 -9.04
C PHE A 60 -6.63 -7.16 -10.39
N PHE A 61 -7.20 -6.67 -11.49
CA PHE A 61 -6.92 -7.13 -12.85
C PHE A 61 -7.02 -5.99 -13.86
N PRO A 62 -6.31 -6.08 -15.02
CA PRO A 62 -6.53 -5.18 -16.14
C PRO A 62 -8.00 -5.24 -16.63
N HIS A 63 -8.57 -4.08 -16.96
CA HIS A 63 -9.99 -3.98 -17.34
C HIS A 63 -10.34 -4.78 -18.60
N TRP A 64 -9.45 -4.80 -19.58
CA TRP A 64 -9.65 -5.52 -20.84
C TRP A 64 -9.86 -7.04 -20.66
N MET A 65 -9.46 -7.63 -19.52
CA MET A 65 -9.66 -9.06 -19.26
C MET A 65 -11.13 -9.46 -19.12
N SER A 66 -12.01 -8.49 -18.85
CA SER A 66 -13.46 -8.72 -18.83
C SER A 66 -14.06 -8.87 -20.23
N ASN A 67 -13.37 -8.38 -21.27
CA ASN A 67 -13.80 -8.48 -22.66
C ASN A 67 -13.28 -9.78 -23.29
N THR A 68 -14.15 -10.76 -23.48
CA THR A 68 -13.80 -12.07 -24.03
C THR A 68 -13.26 -12.01 -25.46
N GLN A 69 -13.63 -11.01 -26.25
CA GLN A 69 -13.15 -10.85 -27.61
C GLN A 69 -11.69 -10.36 -27.61
N VAL A 70 -11.41 -9.28 -26.88
CA VAL A 70 -10.05 -8.71 -26.74
C VAL A 70 -9.09 -9.74 -26.15
N VAL A 71 -9.55 -10.50 -25.14
CA VAL A 71 -8.79 -11.63 -24.59
C VAL A 71 -8.46 -12.66 -25.65
N ARG A 72 -9.44 -13.07 -26.47
CA ARG A 72 -9.23 -14.09 -27.51
C ARG A 72 -8.23 -13.60 -28.55
N GLU A 73 -8.38 -12.38 -29.03
CA GLU A 73 -7.44 -11.75 -29.98
C GLU A 73 -6.02 -11.75 -29.40
N PHE A 74 -5.84 -11.24 -28.17
CA PHE A 74 -4.56 -11.22 -27.49
C PHE A 74 -3.91 -12.61 -27.36
N PHE A 75 -4.68 -13.64 -27.03
CA PHE A 75 -4.15 -15.00 -26.87
C PHE A 75 -3.93 -15.75 -28.20
N THR A 76 -4.58 -15.34 -29.28
CA THR A 76 -4.41 -15.95 -30.61
C THR A 76 -3.07 -15.54 -31.23
N ASP A 77 -2.62 -14.31 -30.97
CA ASP A 77 -1.35 -13.78 -31.48
C ASP A 77 -0.12 -14.31 -30.74
N LEU A 78 -0.30 -15.00 -29.61
CA LEU A 78 0.82 -15.53 -28.83
C LEU A 78 1.44 -16.77 -29.48
N PRO A 79 2.79 -16.89 -29.46
CA PRO A 79 3.47 -18.12 -29.88
C PRO A 79 2.97 -19.34 -29.09
N HIS A 80 2.78 -20.46 -29.78
CA HIS A 80 2.36 -21.72 -29.16
C HIS A 80 3.44 -22.27 -28.20
N VAL A 81 3.00 -22.76 -27.05
CA VAL A 81 3.87 -23.47 -26.10
C VAL A 81 3.97 -24.94 -26.51
N ILE A 82 5.20 -25.41 -26.75
CA ILE A 82 5.48 -26.77 -27.19
C ILE A 82 5.95 -27.59 -25.98
N ALA A 83 5.16 -28.61 -25.62
CA ALA A 83 5.51 -29.51 -24.51
C ALA A 83 6.84 -30.23 -24.79
N GLY A 84 7.73 -30.28 -23.78
CA GLY A 84 9.08 -30.82 -23.92
C GLY A 84 10.13 -29.83 -24.48
N HIS A 85 9.69 -28.69 -25.01
CA HIS A 85 10.54 -27.67 -25.65
C HIS A 85 10.42 -26.32 -24.92
N ALA A 86 10.74 -26.32 -23.63
CA ALA A 86 10.56 -25.15 -22.78
C ALA A 86 11.42 -23.94 -23.20
N LEU A 87 12.66 -24.18 -23.64
CA LEU A 87 13.57 -23.13 -24.10
C LEU A 87 13.08 -22.48 -25.41
N ASP A 88 12.66 -23.29 -26.38
CA ASP A 88 12.13 -22.80 -27.66
C ASP A 88 10.84 -21.99 -27.44
N SER A 89 9.93 -22.51 -26.59
CA SER A 89 8.70 -21.81 -26.22
C SER A 89 8.99 -20.49 -25.50
N TYR A 90 9.97 -20.48 -24.60
CA TYR A 90 10.39 -19.27 -23.89
C TYR A 90 10.98 -18.24 -24.86
N GLN A 91 11.89 -18.66 -25.74
CA GLN A 91 12.50 -17.77 -26.74
C GLN A 91 11.43 -17.15 -27.64
N ALA A 92 10.53 -17.96 -28.21
CA ALA A 92 9.46 -17.46 -29.08
C ALA A 92 8.57 -16.42 -28.37
N ILE A 93 8.16 -16.69 -27.12
CA ILE A 93 7.38 -15.74 -26.32
C ILE A 93 8.16 -14.46 -26.03
N ARG A 94 9.46 -14.55 -25.72
CA ARG A 94 10.32 -13.38 -25.46
C ARG A 94 10.50 -12.52 -26.70
N GLU A 95 10.76 -13.13 -27.86
CA GLU A 95 10.88 -12.43 -29.14
C GLU A 95 9.58 -11.74 -29.53
N HIS A 96 8.44 -12.44 -29.39
CA HIS A 96 7.13 -11.86 -29.62
C HIS A 96 6.88 -10.66 -28.69
N THR A 97 7.10 -10.83 -27.38
CA THR A 97 6.89 -9.75 -26.39
C THR A 97 7.77 -8.53 -26.70
N PHE A 98 9.03 -8.75 -27.07
CA PHE A 98 9.94 -7.67 -27.47
C PHE A 98 9.44 -6.97 -28.73
N ARG A 99 9.07 -7.72 -29.77
CA ARG A 99 8.54 -7.14 -31.02
C ARG A 99 7.27 -6.33 -30.77
N THR A 100 6.31 -6.86 -30.01
CA THR A 100 5.07 -6.14 -29.68
C THR A 100 5.37 -4.86 -28.90
N SER A 101 6.33 -4.88 -27.97
CA SER A 101 6.74 -3.67 -27.25
C SER A 101 7.35 -2.57 -28.13
N LEU A 102 7.87 -2.92 -29.31
CA LEU A 102 8.38 -1.96 -30.30
C LEU A 102 7.28 -1.40 -31.23
N ILE A 103 6.17 -2.12 -31.38
CA ILE A 103 5.05 -1.77 -32.26
C ILE A 103 3.99 -0.95 -31.51
N ASP A 104 3.99 -1.01 -30.18
CA ASP A 104 2.76 -0.84 -29.42
C ASP A 104 2.14 0.57 -29.41
N HIS A 105 0.87 0.55 -29.82
CA HIS A 105 -0.18 1.55 -29.79
C HIS A 105 -1.19 1.28 -28.65
N PHE A 106 -0.87 0.45 -27.64
CA PHE A 106 -1.77 0.26 -26.51
C PHE A 106 -1.91 1.58 -25.74
N ASP A 107 -3.14 1.92 -25.38
CA ASP A 107 -3.37 3.01 -24.44
C ASP A 107 -2.55 2.72 -23.18
N LYS A 108 -1.56 3.58 -22.91
CA LYS A 108 -0.66 3.45 -21.75
C LYS A 108 -1.44 3.38 -20.43
N ASN A 109 -2.70 3.84 -20.42
CA ASN A 109 -3.59 3.79 -19.27
C ASN A 109 -4.19 2.41 -18.98
N ASP A 110 -4.20 1.48 -19.94
CA ASP A 110 -4.77 0.12 -19.77
C ASP A 110 -3.70 -0.96 -19.52
N LEU A 111 -2.42 -0.60 -19.61
CA LEU A 111 -1.32 -1.54 -19.37
C LEU A 111 -1.11 -1.75 -17.86
N TRP A 112 -1.37 -2.96 -17.37
CA TRP A 112 -1.08 -3.31 -15.98
C TRP A 112 0.42 -3.37 -15.73
N LYS A 113 0.94 -2.39 -14.98
CA LYS A 113 2.36 -2.27 -14.64
C LYS A 113 2.69 -3.17 -13.44
N GLY A 114 3.09 -4.41 -13.72
CA GLY A 114 3.54 -5.38 -12.71
C GLY A 114 2.84 -6.74 -12.80
N SER A 115 2.85 -7.49 -11.71
CA SER A 115 2.13 -8.77 -11.60
C SER A 115 0.84 -8.59 -10.80
N VAL A 116 -0.25 -9.25 -11.20
CA VAL A 116 -1.46 -9.32 -10.36
C VAL A 116 -1.25 -10.12 -9.06
N PHE A 117 -0.10 -10.80 -8.96
CA PHE A 117 0.34 -11.53 -7.77
C PHE A 117 1.30 -10.74 -6.87
N ASP A 118 1.60 -9.49 -7.23
CA ASP A 118 2.44 -8.64 -6.37
C ASP A 118 1.78 -8.44 -5.00
N THR A 119 2.58 -8.59 -3.94
CA THR A 119 2.09 -8.49 -2.57
C THR A 119 2.14 -7.06 -2.01
N GLN A 120 2.34 -6.08 -2.89
CA GLN A 120 2.37 -4.66 -2.59
C GLN A 120 1.63 -3.88 -3.70
N CYS A 121 1.11 -2.71 -3.35
CA CYS A 121 0.59 -1.77 -4.33
C CYS A 121 1.75 -0.98 -4.96
N SER A 122 1.58 -0.61 -6.23
CA SER A 122 2.52 0.21 -6.97
C SER A 122 1.82 1.45 -7.51
N VAL A 123 2.58 2.53 -7.70
CA VAL A 123 2.10 3.74 -8.38
C VAL A 123 3.06 4.05 -9.51
N ASP A 124 2.49 4.26 -10.69
CA ASP A 124 3.24 4.65 -11.86
C ASP A 124 3.63 6.13 -11.80
N ARG A 125 4.90 6.43 -12.08
CA ARG A 125 5.41 7.80 -11.97
C ARG A 125 4.91 8.72 -13.08
N GLU A 126 4.65 8.16 -14.26
CA GLU A 126 4.24 8.93 -15.44
C GLU A 126 2.75 9.28 -15.39
N SER A 127 1.89 8.27 -15.25
CA SER A 127 0.43 8.47 -15.20
C SER A 127 -0.07 8.91 -13.82
N GLY A 128 0.67 8.61 -12.75
CA GLY A 128 0.18 8.76 -11.38
C GLY A 128 -0.82 7.68 -10.96
N ASN A 129 -1.14 6.71 -11.83
CA ASN A 129 -2.11 5.66 -11.55
C ASN A 129 -1.55 4.62 -10.56
N ALA A 130 -2.42 4.18 -9.66
CA ALA A 130 -2.11 3.15 -8.68
C ALA A 130 -2.62 1.78 -9.16
N TYR A 131 -1.82 0.74 -8.95
CA TYR A 131 -2.17 -0.65 -9.27
C TYR A 131 -2.26 -1.42 -7.95
N PHE A 132 -3.42 -2.05 -7.74
CA PHE A 132 -3.74 -2.77 -6.51
C PHE A 132 -3.99 -4.25 -6.82
N PRO A 133 -2.95 -5.12 -6.75
CA PRO A 133 -3.03 -6.52 -7.18
C PRO A 133 -4.01 -7.37 -6.36
N VAL A 134 -4.53 -8.46 -6.97
CA VAL A 134 -5.45 -9.38 -6.31
C VAL A 134 -4.82 -10.09 -5.10
N ALA A 135 -3.51 -10.31 -5.09
CA ALA A 135 -2.80 -10.92 -3.97
C ALA A 135 -2.87 -10.09 -2.66
N LEU A 136 -3.28 -8.82 -2.73
CA LEU A 136 -3.51 -8.00 -1.54
C LEU A 136 -4.83 -8.34 -0.83
N VAL A 137 -5.77 -8.96 -1.53
CA VAL A 137 -7.05 -9.44 -0.99
C VAL A 137 -6.89 -10.86 -0.48
N ASN A 138 -7.42 -11.15 0.70
CA ASN A 138 -7.51 -12.54 1.12
C ASN A 138 -8.72 -13.22 0.45
N VAL A 139 -8.47 -13.88 -0.68
CA VAL A 139 -9.46 -14.61 -1.49
C VAL A 139 -9.55 -16.11 -1.14
N THR A 140 -8.88 -16.56 -0.08
CA THR A 140 -8.87 -17.97 0.32
C THR A 140 -10.15 -18.41 1.05
N GLY A 141 -10.91 -17.46 1.60
CA GLY A 141 -12.19 -17.71 2.28
C GLY A 141 -13.41 -17.47 1.37
N ARG A 142 -14.59 -17.92 1.82
CA ARG A 142 -15.86 -17.61 1.13
C ARG A 142 -16.16 -16.11 1.24
N ALA A 143 -16.54 -15.50 0.12
CA ALA A 143 -17.13 -14.16 0.07
C ALA A 143 -18.52 -14.18 0.73
N THR A 144 -18.57 -14.01 2.05
CA THR A 144 -19.81 -13.87 2.82
C THR A 144 -20.13 -12.39 3.07
N GLN A 145 -21.29 -12.10 3.66
CA GLN A 145 -21.65 -10.73 4.08
C GLN A 145 -20.63 -10.09 5.03
N PHE A 146 -19.88 -10.90 5.79
CA PHE A 146 -18.87 -10.44 6.74
C PHE A 146 -17.45 -10.41 6.15
N PHE A 147 -17.29 -10.82 4.89
CA PHE A 147 -16.00 -10.85 4.21
C PHE A 147 -15.29 -9.49 4.31
N LEU A 148 -16.03 -8.39 4.17
CA LEU A 148 -15.49 -7.04 4.22
C LEU A 148 -15.01 -6.61 5.61
N LEU A 149 -15.53 -7.19 6.70
CA LEU A 149 -15.01 -6.93 8.05
C LEU A 149 -13.52 -7.31 8.15
N PHE A 150 -13.09 -8.34 7.43
CA PHE A 150 -11.71 -8.79 7.41
C PHE A 150 -10.86 -8.07 6.37
N GLN A 151 -11.48 -7.71 5.25
CA GLN A 151 -10.75 -7.09 4.15
C GLN A 151 -10.49 -5.60 4.38
N ILE A 152 -11.37 -4.84 5.05
CA ILE A 152 -11.16 -3.39 5.23
C ILE A 152 -9.83 -3.10 5.94
N PRO A 153 -9.49 -3.72 7.10
CA PRO A 153 -8.17 -3.50 7.72
C PRO A 153 -7.02 -3.91 6.80
N ARG A 154 -7.18 -5.01 6.04
CA ARG A 154 -6.11 -5.56 5.18
C ARG A 154 -5.86 -4.73 3.92
N ILE A 155 -6.92 -4.45 3.16
CA ILE A 155 -6.93 -3.69 1.91
C ILE A 155 -6.65 -2.23 2.23
N GLY A 156 -7.36 -1.68 3.20
CA GLY A 156 -7.27 -0.28 3.58
C GLY A 156 -5.88 0.12 4.00
N SER A 157 -5.25 -0.63 4.91
CA SER A 157 -3.90 -0.30 5.36
C SER A 157 -2.88 -0.32 4.23
N ARG A 158 -2.98 -1.26 3.27
CA ARG A 158 -2.05 -1.33 2.14
C ARG A 158 -2.30 -0.26 1.07
N LEU A 159 -3.56 -0.03 0.72
CA LEU A 159 -3.93 0.96 -0.28
C LEU A 159 -3.56 2.36 0.20
N LEU A 160 -3.95 2.71 1.43
CA LEU A 160 -3.68 4.03 2.00
C LEU A 160 -2.18 4.23 2.22
N GLN A 161 -1.46 3.23 2.71
CA GLN A 161 -0.01 3.30 2.82
C GLN A 161 0.65 3.55 1.45
N CYS A 162 0.18 2.89 0.38
CA CYS A 162 0.66 3.10 -0.98
C CYS A 162 0.41 4.53 -1.48
N LEU A 163 -0.84 5.00 -1.39
CA LEU A 163 -1.24 6.33 -1.84
C LEU A 163 -0.53 7.43 -1.04
N ILE A 164 -0.56 7.35 0.29
CA ILE A 164 0.10 8.32 1.17
C ILE A 164 1.61 8.35 0.88
N SER A 165 2.25 7.19 0.72
CA SER A 165 3.68 7.15 0.39
C SER A 165 4.01 7.93 -0.88
N THR A 166 3.20 7.80 -1.92
CA THR A 166 3.37 8.56 -3.17
C THR A 166 3.18 10.06 -2.96
N LEU A 167 2.16 10.46 -2.19
CA LEU A 167 1.94 11.87 -1.87
C LEU A 167 3.11 12.48 -1.09
N LEU A 168 3.66 11.75 -0.13
CA LEU A 168 4.78 12.18 0.70
C LEU A 168 6.08 12.34 -0.10
N GLN A 169 6.24 11.66 -1.24
CA GLN A 169 7.40 11.87 -2.12
C GLN A 169 7.43 13.30 -2.69
N GLY A 170 6.29 13.98 -2.82
CA GLY A 170 6.23 15.37 -3.24
C GLY A 170 6.90 16.38 -2.30
N SER A 171 7.18 15.97 -1.06
CA SER A 171 7.94 16.76 -0.09
C SER A 171 9.45 16.78 -0.37
N VAL A 172 9.93 15.85 -1.22
CA VAL A 172 11.34 15.66 -1.54
C VAL A 172 11.61 16.21 -2.93
N SER A 173 12.62 17.06 -3.08
CA SER A 173 13.16 17.39 -4.40
C SER A 173 13.88 16.16 -4.94
N ILE A 174 13.31 15.48 -5.93
CA ILE A 174 13.99 14.41 -6.64
C ILE A 174 14.67 15.07 -7.84
N GLY A 175 15.87 15.61 -7.63
CA GLY A 175 16.64 16.30 -8.66
C GLY A 175 17.76 17.11 -8.02
N GLY A 176 19.00 16.69 -8.25
CA GLY A 176 20.19 17.39 -7.75
C GLY A 176 21.45 16.53 -7.63
N SER A 177 21.78 15.73 -8.65
CA SER A 177 23.22 15.62 -8.99
C SER A 177 23.61 17.00 -9.49
N ALA A 178 24.66 17.60 -8.93
CA ALA A 178 25.13 18.92 -9.34
C ALA A 178 25.35 18.96 -10.86
N GLY A 179 24.45 19.62 -11.60
CA GLY A 179 24.64 19.92 -13.03
C GLY A 179 23.64 19.37 -14.03
N SER A 180 22.54 18.69 -13.66
CA SER A 180 21.48 18.33 -14.62
C SER A 180 20.14 18.93 -14.25
N GLU A 181 19.60 19.78 -15.14
CA GLU A 181 18.24 20.33 -15.11
C GLU A 181 17.18 19.23 -15.35
N ASP A 182 17.10 18.28 -14.41
CA ASP A 182 15.89 17.48 -14.24
C ASP A 182 14.98 18.23 -13.25
N ASN A 183 13.84 18.70 -13.75
CA ASN A 183 12.90 19.66 -13.18
C ASN A 183 12.11 19.14 -11.94
N GLY A 184 12.76 18.46 -11.00
CA GLY A 184 12.15 17.96 -9.77
C GLY A 184 11.93 19.05 -8.72
N VAL A 185 11.16 20.11 -9.02
CA VAL A 185 10.78 21.11 -8.01
C VAL A 185 9.86 20.45 -6.98
N ALA A 186 10.27 20.45 -5.71
CA ALA A 186 9.36 20.09 -4.62
C ALA A 186 8.11 20.98 -4.70
N TRP A 187 6.98 20.39 -5.04
CA TRP A 187 5.72 21.12 -5.29
C TRP A 187 4.96 21.47 -4.00
N TRP A 188 5.48 21.02 -2.86
CA TRP A 188 5.00 21.42 -1.53
C TRP A 188 5.53 22.80 -1.16
N SER A 189 4.70 23.60 -0.50
CA SER A 189 5.15 24.88 0.04
C SER A 189 6.28 24.70 1.07
N PRO A 190 7.15 25.71 1.28
CA PRO A 190 8.18 25.67 2.32
C PRO A 190 7.62 25.37 3.71
N THR A 191 6.48 25.98 4.07
CA THR A 191 5.83 25.81 5.38
C THR A 191 5.35 24.38 5.61
N SER A 192 4.71 23.77 4.61
CA SER A 192 4.27 22.37 4.67
C SER A 192 5.45 21.40 4.72
N ARG A 193 6.54 21.69 4.00
CA ARG A 193 7.78 20.90 4.06
C ARG A 193 8.43 20.95 5.44
N GLN A 194 8.52 22.12 6.06
CA GLN A 194 9.04 22.27 7.42
C GLN A 194 8.18 21.51 8.44
N SER A 195 6.86 21.63 8.33
CA SER A 195 5.91 20.93 9.21
C SER A 195 5.98 19.40 9.05
N TYR A 196 6.25 18.91 7.84
CA TYR A 196 6.50 17.50 7.58
C TYR A 196 7.87 17.05 8.10
N GLN A 197 8.89 17.90 8.03
CA GLN A 197 10.22 17.61 8.58
C GLN A 197 10.14 17.35 10.09
N ALA A 198 9.39 18.16 10.84
CA ALA A 198 9.18 17.94 12.27
C ALA A 198 8.52 16.58 12.58
N ARG A 199 7.55 16.16 11.74
CA ARG A 199 6.90 14.84 11.86
C ARG A 199 7.86 13.70 11.55
N LYS A 200 8.63 13.83 10.46
CA LYS A 200 9.68 12.85 10.12
C LYS A 200 10.67 12.68 11.27
N GLN A 201 11.07 13.78 11.92
CA GLN A 201 11.96 13.72 13.09
C GLN A 201 11.33 12.98 14.26
N CYS A 202 10.05 13.21 14.54
CA CYS A 202 9.32 12.46 15.56
C CYS A 202 9.30 10.96 15.28
N PHE A 203 8.86 10.54 14.08
CA PHE A 203 8.84 9.12 13.73
C PHE A 203 10.24 8.51 13.68
N SER A 204 11.25 9.27 13.26
CA SER A 204 12.64 8.83 13.24
C SER A 204 13.21 8.64 14.65
N SER A 205 12.80 9.42 15.65
CA SER A 205 13.31 9.28 17.02
C SER A 205 12.76 8.05 17.72
N GLN A 206 11.54 7.62 17.35
CA GLN A 206 10.92 6.38 17.84
C GLN A 206 11.39 5.13 17.09
N ARG A 207 12.08 5.30 15.96
CA ARG A 207 12.52 4.22 15.09
C ARG A 207 13.89 3.68 15.56
N PRO A 208 14.02 2.38 15.85
CA PRO A 208 15.33 1.81 16.11
C PRO A 208 16.21 1.87 14.86
N GLN A 209 17.50 2.14 15.06
CA GLN A 209 18.48 2.16 13.97
C GLN A 209 18.52 0.80 13.26
N VAL A 210 18.22 0.81 11.97
CA VAL A 210 18.36 -0.33 11.04
C VAL A 210 18.97 0.23 9.77
N CYS A 211 19.83 -0.55 9.12
CA CYS A 211 20.73 -0.14 8.03
C CYS A 211 21.98 0.64 8.45
N ASP A 212 22.38 0.67 9.72
CA ASP A 212 23.66 1.25 10.15
C ASP A 212 24.82 0.28 9.91
N SER A 213 25.19 0.07 8.64
CA SER A 213 26.54 -0.40 8.33
C SER A 213 27.51 0.76 8.52
N THR A 214 28.49 0.58 9.39
CA THR A 214 29.52 1.54 9.84
C THR A 214 30.60 1.87 8.79
N GLY A 215 30.24 1.88 7.50
CA GLY A 215 31.15 2.22 6.40
C GLY A 215 30.50 3.26 5.49
N ASN A 216 31.34 4.12 4.89
CA ASN A 216 30.96 5.23 4.00
C ASN A 216 29.55 5.10 3.42
N ILE A 217 28.64 5.93 3.94
CA ILE A 217 27.23 5.93 3.54
C ILE A 217 27.17 6.32 2.07
N GLY A 218 27.11 5.35 1.17
CA GLY A 218 26.83 5.63 -0.24
C GLY A 218 25.43 6.23 -0.36
N ASP A 219 25.24 7.17 -1.29
CA ASP A 219 23.98 7.89 -1.51
C ASP A 219 22.76 6.97 -1.67
N ALA A 220 22.96 5.75 -2.17
CA ALA A 220 21.92 4.74 -2.31
C ALA A 220 21.33 4.32 -0.95
N VAL A 221 22.16 4.06 0.06
CA VAL A 221 21.71 3.64 1.40
C VAL A 221 20.89 4.74 2.07
N ALA A 222 21.34 6.01 1.96
CA ALA A 222 20.61 7.16 2.48
C ALA A 222 19.21 7.30 1.84
N ARG A 223 19.11 7.17 0.51
CA ARG A 223 17.83 7.17 -0.21
C ARG A 223 16.90 6.06 0.25
N HIS A 224 17.42 4.85 0.45
CA HIS A 224 16.61 3.72 0.91
C HIS A 224 16.09 3.89 2.33
N ARG A 225 16.91 4.43 3.24
CA ARG A 225 16.47 4.77 4.61
C ARG A 225 15.32 5.79 4.59
N GLN A 226 15.46 6.84 3.76
CA GLN A 226 14.42 7.86 3.60
C GLN A 226 13.11 7.29 3.04
N GLN A 227 13.20 6.42 2.03
CA GLN A 227 12.02 5.74 1.47
C GLN A 227 11.35 4.83 2.49
N ALA A 228 12.12 4.10 3.31
CA ALA A 228 11.57 3.25 4.35
C ALA A 228 10.86 4.06 5.45
N LEU A 229 11.44 5.17 5.89
CA LEU A 229 10.81 6.06 6.88
C LEU A 229 9.50 6.62 6.35
N LEU A 230 9.49 7.08 5.10
CA LEU A 230 8.28 7.57 4.45
C LEU A 230 7.18 6.48 4.41
N LYS A 231 7.54 5.24 4.07
CA LYS A 231 6.57 4.11 4.07
C LYS A 231 6.01 3.81 5.45
N GLU A 232 6.83 3.93 6.50
CA GLU A 232 6.40 3.71 7.90
C GLU A 232 5.48 4.84 8.39
N ILE A 233 5.79 6.10 8.06
CA ILE A 233 4.90 7.24 8.33
C ILE A 233 3.57 7.05 7.60
N ALA A 234 3.61 6.62 6.34
CA ALA A 234 2.41 6.35 5.56
C ALA A 234 1.58 5.19 6.13
N GLU A 235 2.22 4.17 6.71
CA GLU A 235 1.53 3.07 7.40
C GLU A 235 0.82 3.55 8.66
N ALA A 236 1.48 4.35 9.50
CA ALA A 236 0.88 4.96 10.67
C ALA A 236 -0.30 5.88 10.28
N ALA A 237 -0.10 6.70 9.25
CA ALA A 237 -1.14 7.57 8.70
C ALA A 237 -2.31 6.80 8.08
N ALA A 238 -2.14 5.56 7.64
CA ALA A 238 -3.24 4.77 7.10
C ALA A 238 -4.23 4.31 8.18
N VAL A 239 -3.81 4.15 9.44
CA VAL A 239 -4.61 3.48 10.49
C VAL A 239 -5.94 4.20 10.74
N ALA A 240 -5.90 5.50 11.04
CA ALA A 240 -7.08 6.28 11.42
C ALA A 240 -8.19 6.34 10.35
N PRO A 241 -7.92 6.69 9.07
CA PRO A 241 -8.96 6.72 8.04
C PRO A 241 -9.54 5.33 7.74
N VAL A 242 -8.72 4.28 7.79
CA VAL A 242 -9.22 2.91 7.57
C VAL A 242 -10.09 2.46 8.74
N LEU A 243 -9.72 2.79 9.98
CA LEU A 243 -10.54 2.51 11.16
C LEU A 243 -11.88 3.26 11.10
N LYS A 244 -11.87 4.50 10.62
CA LYS A 244 -13.11 5.27 10.40
C LYS A 244 -14.02 4.59 9.40
N LEU A 245 -13.50 4.18 8.24
CA LEU A 245 -14.28 3.44 7.24
C LEU A 245 -14.81 2.11 7.81
N TYR A 246 -13.97 1.38 8.55
CA TYR A 246 -14.35 0.13 9.17
C TYR A 246 -15.56 0.32 10.10
N LYS A 247 -15.52 1.31 10.99
CA LYS A 247 -16.63 1.65 11.90
C LYS A 247 -17.90 2.06 11.12
N MET A 248 -17.76 2.86 10.07
CA MET A 248 -18.88 3.26 9.20
C MET A 248 -19.53 2.06 8.51
N TYR A 249 -18.71 1.15 7.99
CA TYR A 249 -19.18 -0.07 7.33
C TYR A 249 -20.02 -0.93 8.28
N ILE A 250 -19.52 -1.15 9.51
CA ILE A 250 -20.26 -1.83 10.58
C ILE A 250 -21.58 -1.12 10.83
N MET A 251 -21.56 0.17 11.17
CA MET A 251 -22.77 0.93 11.49
C MET A 251 -23.85 0.84 10.40
N SER A 252 -23.46 0.87 9.13
CA SER A 252 -24.40 0.80 7.99
C SER A 252 -25.11 -0.56 7.84
N ARG A 253 -24.47 -1.66 8.27
CA ARG A 253 -24.96 -3.03 8.06
C ARG A 253 -25.68 -3.63 9.27
N SER A 254 -25.51 -3.04 10.45
CA SER A 254 -25.86 -3.72 11.69
C SER A 254 -27.25 -3.52 12.27
N ARG A 255 -28.17 -2.79 11.61
CA ARG A 255 -29.42 -2.35 12.27
C ARG A 255 -29.17 -1.80 13.69
N HIS A 256 -28.09 -1.02 13.85
CA HIS A 256 -27.60 -0.43 15.11
C HIS A 256 -26.81 -1.33 16.10
N ARG A 257 -26.41 -2.57 15.74
CA ARG A 257 -25.43 -3.34 16.55
C ARG A 257 -23.98 -2.96 16.21
N THR A 258 -23.26 -2.31 17.11
CA THR A 258 -21.88 -1.85 16.81
C THR A 258 -20.78 -2.85 17.20
N ASP A 259 -21.11 -3.90 17.95
CA ASP A 259 -20.15 -4.86 18.49
C ASP A 259 -20.46 -6.30 18.02
N TYR A 260 -19.95 -6.64 16.84
CA TYR A 260 -19.81 -8.01 16.37
C TYR A 260 -18.66 -8.73 17.07
N ARG A 261 -18.92 -9.98 17.44
CA ARG A 261 -17.96 -10.89 18.05
C ARG A 261 -18.00 -12.21 17.29
N PHE A 262 -16.84 -12.85 17.13
CA PHE A 262 -16.79 -14.18 16.54
C PHE A 262 -17.11 -15.23 17.59
N GLU A 263 -17.78 -16.29 17.13
CA GLU A 263 -17.90 -17.53 17.89
C GLU A 263 -16.49 -18.06 18.20
N ASN A 264 -16.21 -18.33 19.48
CA ASN A 264 -14.91 -18.70 20.04
C ASN A 264 -13.86 -17.57 20.11
N ALA A 265 -14.24 -16.32 19.89
CA ALA A 265 -13.41 -15.16 20.17
C ALA A 265 -14.24 -14.01 20.75
N GLU A 266 -15.21 -14.34 21.59
CA GLU A 266 -16.16 -13.42 22.18
C GLU A 266 -15.47 -12.37 23.05
N GLY A 267 -14.26 -12.62 23.57
CA GLY A 267 -13.48 -11.62 24.30
C GLY A 267 -12.96 -10.46 23.45
N ILE A 268 -13.04 -10.55 22.11
CA ILE A 268 -12.50 -9.56 21.19
C ILE A 268 -13.65 -8.72 20.62
N SER A 269 -13.73 -7.45 21.04
CA SER A 269 -14.68 -6.48 20.49
C SER A 269 -14.40 -6.16 19.03
N THR A 270 -15.40 -5.63 18.33
CA THR A 270 -15.25 -5.17 16.94
C THR A 270 -14.11 -4.17 16.73
N ASN A 271 -13.92 -3.23 17.66
CA ASN A 271 -12.80 -2.27 17.54
C ASN A 271 -11.45 -2.96 17.74
N GLN A 272 -11.33 -3.89 18.69
CA GLN A 272 -10.10 -4.68 18.85
C GLN A 272 -9.82 -5.53 17.60
N LEU A 273 -10.88 -6.05 16.99
CA LEU A 273 -10.82 -6.89 15.81
C LEU A 273 -10.17 -6.16 14.62
N PHE A 274 -10.46 -4.87 14.43
CA PHE A 274 -9.78 -4.04 13.42
C PHE A 274 -8.25 -4.14 13.55
N TYR A 275 -7.73 -3.90 14.76
CA TYR A 275 -6.30 -3.89 15.02
C TYR A 275 -5.68 -5.29 14.91
N VAL A 276 -6.40 -6.32 15.35
CA VAL A 276 -5.98 -7.72 15.15
C VAL A 276 -5.83 -8.01 13.66
N TYR A 277 -6.80 -7.66 12.83
CA TYR A 277 -6.72 -7.88 11.38
C TYR A 277 -5.69 -6.99 10.68
N HIS A 278 -5.49 -5.76 11.15
CA HIS A 278 -4.40 -4.91 10.70
C HIS A 278 -3.03 -5.58 10.96
N ALA A 279 -2.79 -6.07 12.18
CA ALA A 279 -1.56 -6.77 12.53
C ALA A 279 -1.38 -8.09 11.75
N LEU A 280 -2.43 -8.90 11.65
CA LEU A 280 -2.45 -10.14 10.86
C LEU A 280 -2.13 -9.87 9.38
N SER A 281 -2.51 -8.69 8.88
CA SER A 281 -2.24 -8.31 7.50
C SER A 281 -0.75 -8.15 7.21
N LEU A 282 0.08 -7.92 8.22
CA LEU A 282 1.53 -7.68 8.10
C LEU A 282 2.37 -8.88 8.55
N CYS A 283 1.75 -9.96 9.05
CA CYS A 283 2.49 -11.15 9.48
C CYS A 283 3.46 -11.65 8.40
N GLN A 284 4.69 -11.92 8.82
CA GLN A 284 5.78 -12.43 7.98
C GLN A 284 6.39 -13.68 8.62
N PRO A 285 6.95 -14.61 7.83
CA PRO A 285 7.70 -15.73 8.37
C PRO A 285 8.86 -15.29 9.27
N GLN A 286 9.15 -16.06 10.31
CA GLN A 286 10.18 -15.73 11.30
C GLN A 286 11.58 -15.58 10.68
N ASN A 287 11.85 -16.28 9.58
CA ASN A 287 13.13 -16.21 8.87
C ASN A 287 13.42 -14.80 8.36
N PHE A 288 12.42 -13.93 8.12
CA PHE A 288 12.63 -12.51 7.78
C PHE A 288 13.18 -11.66 8.94
N MET A 289 13.40 -12.27 10.12
CA MET A 289 14.04 -11.66 11.29
C MET A 289 15.48 -12.16 11.51
N GLU A 290 16.01 -13.03 10.64
CA GLU A 290 17.40 -13.48 10.68
C GLU A 290 18.36 -12.28 10.47
N PRO A 291 19.34 -12.06 11.36
CA PRO A 291 20.35 -11.01 11.19
C PRO A 291 21.09 -11.08 9.85
N SER A 292 21.28 -12.29 9.31
CA SER A 292 21.90 -12.54 8.00
C SER A 292 21.07 -12.04 6.81
N LEU A 293 19.73 -12.12 6.89
CA LEU A 293 18.85 -11.55 5.86
C LEU A 293 18.69 -10.04 6.03
N ILE A 294 18.80 -9.51 7.25
CA ILE A 294 18.81 -8.06 7.52
C ILE A 294 20.11 -7.43 7.01
N SER A 295 21.27 -8.10 7.13
CA SER A 295 22.53 -7.64 6.57
C SER A 295 22.54 -7.72 5.04
N THR A 296 21.97 -8.79 4.46
CA THR A 296 21.84 -8.94 3.01
C THR A 296 20.85 -7.91 2.44
N ALA A 297 19.72 -7.67 3.11
CA ALA A 297 18.79 -6.60 2.77
C ALA A 297 19.48 -5.24 2.82
N SER A 298 20.36 -5.00 3.80
CA SER A 298 21.16 -3.77 3.87
C SER A 298 22.15 -3.65 2.69
N SER A 299 22.76 -4.77 2.24
CA SER A 299 23.62 -4.78 1.04
C SER A 299 22.87 -4.66 -0.29
N THR A 300 21.59 -5.05 -0.34
CA THR A 300 20.72 -4.88 -1.52
C THR A 300 19.90 -3.58 -1.47
N GLY A 301 20.14 -2.71 -0.48
CA GLY A 301 19.43 -1.44 -0.32
C GLY A 301 18.00 -1.56 0.26
N LEU A 302 17.58 -2.70 0.78
CA LEU A 302 16.31 -2.83 1.51
C LEU A 302 16.44 -2.40 2.97
N CYS A 303 15.97 -1.18 3.28
CA CYS A 303 15.93 -0.64 4.66
C CYS A 303 14.58 -0.80 5.37
N THR A 304 13.91 -1.95 5.18
CA THR A 304 12.57 -2.19 5.72
C THR A 304 12.64 -2.82 7.11
N GLN A 305 11.89 -2.26 8.08
CA GLN A 305 11.77 -2.84 9.42
C GLN A 305 11.01 -4.17 9.38
N PRO A 306 11.31 -5.13 10.29
CA PRO A 306 10.48 -6.30 10.48
C PRO A 306 9.02 -5.92 10.74
N ALA A 307 8.08 -6.74 10.25
CA ALA A 307 6.65 -6.48 10.36
C ALA A 307 6.17 -6.16 11.79
N ARG A 308 6.66 -6.89 12.80
CA ARG A 308 6.34 -6.61 14.22
C ARG A 308 6.63 -5.17 14.62
N ARG A 309 7.75 -4.61 14.15
CA ARG A 309 8.14 -3.21 14.46
C ARG A 309 7.28 -2.22 13.68
N ARG A 310 6.96 -2.51 12.42
CA ARG A 310 6.06 -1.67 11.61
C ARG A 310 4.68 -1.56 12.25
N VAL A 311 4.07 -2.70 12.61
CA VAL A 311 2.79 -2.75 13.34
C VAL A 311 2.87 -1.94 14.63
N ASN A 312 3.87 -2.19 15.47
CA ASN A 312 3.98 -1.50 16.75
C ASN A 312 4.17 0.02 16.57
N SER A 313 5.01 0.44 15.62
CA SER A 313 5.26 1.86 15.33
C SER A 313 4.02 2.58 14.81
N ALA A 314 3.22 1.91 13.98
CA ALA A 314 1.95 2.43 13.48
C ALA A 314 0.92 2.57 14.61
N LEU A 315 0.82 1.58 15.51
CA LEU A 315 -0.25 1.52 16.51
C LEU A 315 0.06 2.24 17.82
N MET A 316 1.32 2.32 18.25
CA MET A 316 1.69 2.99 19.51
C MET A 316 1.38 4.50 19.49
N ASN A 317 1.27 5.08 18.30
CA ASN A 317 0.95 6.48 18.09
C ASN A 317 -0.56 6.73 17.88
N ASP A 318 -1.38 5.68 17.81
CA ASP A 318 -2.82 5.79 17.60
C ASP A 318 -3.56 5.91 18.95
N PRO A 319 -4.24 7.03 19.24
CA PRO A 319 -4.94 7.22 20.51
C PRO A 319 -6.14 6.27 20.68
N GLU A 320 -6.77 5.86 19.57
CA GLU A 320 -7.90 4.93 19.64
C GLU A 320 -7.41 3.51 19.99
N PHE A 321 -6.22 3.12 19.53
CA PHE A 321 -5.61 1.83 19.89
C PHE A 321 -5.39 1.71 21.40
N GLU A 322 -4.79 2.73 22.02
CA GLU A 322 -4.60 2.80 23.47
C GLU A 322 -5.91 2.59 24.21
N LYS A 323 -6.97 3.32 23.80
CA LYS A 323 -8.28 3.26 24.44
C LYS A 323 -8.91 1.88 24.30
N VAL A 324 -8.79 1.28 23.12
CA VAL A 324 -9.41 -0.01 22.77
C VAL A 324 -8.74 -1.18 23.50
N PHE A 325 -7.45 -1.08 23.80
CA PHE A 325 -6.69 -2.12 24.54
C PHE A 325 -6.36 -1.75 25.98
N GLY A 326 -6.74 -0.56 26.46
CA GLY A 326 -6.49 -0.11 27.84
C GLY A 326 -5.00 -0.01 28.17
N CYS A 327 -4.16 0.43 27.22
CA CYS A 327 -2.71 0.48 27.42
C CYS A 327 -2.31 1.53 28.46
N SER A 328 -1.59 1.13 29.52
CA SER A 328 -1.14 2.08 30.55
C SER A 328 -0.15 3.12 30.01
N PRO A 329 -0.20 4.38 30.47
CA PRO A 329 0.74 5.42 30.05
C PRO A 329 2.20 5.05 30.29
N GLY A 330 3.07 5.37 29.33
CA GLY A 330 4.51 5.10 29.41
C GLY A 330 4.92 3.68 29.02
N THR A 331 3.97 2.81 28.67
CA THR A 331 4.28 1.48 28.11
C THR A 331 4.75 1.59 26.66
N ASN A 332 5.39 0.53 26.13
CA ASN A 332 5.89 0.51 24.75
C ASN A 332 4.80 0.79 23.69
N MET A 333 3.55 0.42 23.97
CA MET A 333 2.41 0.63 23.07
C MET A 333 1.58 1.87 23.42
N ASN A 334 2.00 2.63 24.44
CA ASN A 334 1.43 3.92 24.80
C ASN A 334 2.55 4.85 25.33
N PRO A 335 3.48 5.26 24.46
CA PRO A 335 4.60 6.11 24.85
C PRO A 335 4.12 7.51 25.26
N ALA A 336 4.86 8.15 26.15
CA ALA A 336 4.55 9.52 26.59
C ALA A 336 4.59 10.54 25.44
N VAL A 337 5.49 10.34 24.48
CA VAL A 337 5.60 11.16 23.26
C VAL A 337 5.00 10.38 22.11
N LYS A 338 3.88 10.87 21.55
CA LYS A 338 3.21 10.30 20.38
C LYS A 338 3.45 11.16 19.14
N CYS A 339 3.71 10.51 18.02
CA CYS A 339 3.85 11.13 16.71
C CYS A 339 2.53 11.06 15.94
N SER A 340 1.84 12.19 15.78
CA SER A 340 0.62 12.25 14.95
C SER A 340 0.93 12.65 13.51
N PHE A 341 0.28 11.96 12.57
CA PHE A 341 0.22 12.43 11.18
C PHE A 341 -0.94 13.39 10.94
N TYR A 342 -2.15 13.17 11.49
CA TYR A 342 -3.31 14.05 11.23
C TYR A 342 -3.43 15.21 12.21
#